data_AF-A0A0S2HWS6-F1
#
_entry.id   AF-A0A0S2HWS6-F1
#
_cell.length_a   1.000
_cell.length_b   1.000
_cell.length_c   1.000
_cell.angle_alpha   90.00
_cell.angle_beta   90.00
_cell.angle_gamma   90.00
#
_symmetry.space_group_name_H-M   'P 1'
#
loop_
_entity.id
_entity.type
_entity.pdbx_description
1 polymer ?
#
loop_
_entity_poly.entity_id
_entity_poly.type
_entity_poly.pdbx_seq_one_letter_code
_entity_poly.pdbx_strand_id
1 'polypeptide(L)' 'MLFLYSDGFQDQFGGENKTKFLSKRFRKVLIEGSDLPTEKQETRIEKIFMDWKQNQPQIDDVIVMGIRV' A
#
# COMPACT_ATOMS: atom_id res chain seq x y z
N MET A 1 6.82 -8.07 -12.63
CA MET A 1 5.52 -8.18 -11.94
C MET A 1 4.56 -7.13 -12.45
N LEU A 2 3.28 -7.44 -12.43
CA LEU A 2 2.19 -6.54 -12.78
C LEU A 2 1.35 -6.28 -11.53
N PHE A 3 0.92 -5.03 -11.33
CA PHE A 3 0.06 -4.64 -10.21
C PHE A 3 -1.21 -3.99 -10.72
N LEU A 4 -2.33 -4.36 -10.12
CA LEU A 4 -3.64 -3.72 -10.26
C LEU A 4 -4.12 -3.30 -8.88
N TYR A 5 -4.61 -2.08 -8.73
CA TYR A 5 -5.02 -1.56 -7.42
C TYR A 5 -6.06 -0.44 -7.54
N SER A 6 -6.87 -0.27 -6.48
CA SER A 6 -7.73 0.91 -6.29
C SER A 6 -6.95 2.10 -5.72
N ASP A 7 -7.58 3.27 -5.67
CA ASP A 7 -7.04 4.50 -5.09
C ASP A 7 -7.12 4.56 -3.56
N GLY A 8 -7.96 3.74 -2.91
CA GLY A 8 -8.14 3.72 -1.46
C GLY A 8 -6.83 3.64 -0.64
N PHE A 9 -5.82 2.89 -1.10
CA PHE A 9 -4.50 2.87 -0.44
C PHE A 9 -3.84 4.25 -0.44
N GLN A 10 -3.89 4.93 -1.59
CA GLN A 10 -3.23 6.22 -1.82
C GLN A 10 -3.95 7.34 -1.08
N ASP A 11 -5.27 7.25 -0.99
CA ASP A 11 -6.09 8.25 -0.33
C ASP A 11 -6.13 8.11 1.19
N GLN A 12 -5.72 6.96 1.75
CA GLN A 12 -5.67 6.74 3.19
C GLN A 12 -4.87 7.82 3.92
N PHE A 13 -5.54 8.46 4.89
CA PHE A 13 -4.90 9.38 5.83
C PHE A 13 -4.12 8.62 6.90
N GLY A 14 -2.96 9.16 7.28
CA GLY A 14 -2.07 8.51 8.24
C GLY A 14 -0.77 9.28 8.48
N GLY A 15 0.16 8.61 9.15
CA GLY A 15 1.44 9.18 9.59
C GLY A 15 1.30 10.30 10.62
N GLU A 16 2.44 10.83 11.07
CA GLU A 16 2.51 11.84 12.13
C GLU A 16 1.69 13.11 11.82
N ASN A 17 1.70 13.52 10.56
CA ASN A 17 1.04 14.75 10.11
C ASN A 17 -0.39 14.53 9.59
N LYS A 18 -0.97 13.33 9.74
CA LYS A 18 -2.33 12.99 9.26
C LYS A 18 -2.54 13.39 7.79
N THR A 19 -1.64 12.96 6.93
CA THR A 19 -1.68 13.25 5.47
C THR A 19 -2.06 12.02 4.67
N LYS A 20 -2.51 12.20 3.43
CA LYS A 20 -2.72 11.09 2.49
C LYS A 20 -1.42 10.34 2.20
N PHE A 21 -1.50 9.05 1.89
CA PHE A 21 -0.33 8.25 1.51
C PHE A 21 0.29 8.72 0.18
N LEU A 22 -0.58 9.08 -0.77
CA LEU A 22 -0.30 9.54 -2.13
C LEU A 22 0.33 8.48 -3.04
N SER A 23 0.00 8.59 -4.33
CA SER A 23 0.43 7.66 -5.39
C SER A 23 1.95 7.49 -5.48
N LYS A 24 2.73 8.57 -5.28
CA LYS A 24 4.19 8.53 -5.37
C LYS A 24 4.82 7.60 -4.32
N ARG A 25 4.34 7.63 -3.07
CA ARG A 25 4.83 6.71 -2.03
C ARG A 25 4.38 5.29 -2.33
N PHE A 26 3.13 5.10 -2.77
CA PHE A 26 2.61 3.77 -3.06
C PHE A 26 3.37 3.07 -4.19
N ARG A 27 3.66 3.77 -5.29
CA ARG A 27 4.52 3.22 -6.36
C ARG A 27 5.90 2.83 -5.85
N LYS A 28 6.50 3.62 -4.96
CA LYS A 28 7.79 3.31 -4.34
C LYS A 28 7.71 2.02 -3.50
N VAL A 29 6.65 1.85 -2.71
CA VAL A 29 6.38 0.62 -1.94
C VAL A 29 6.35 -0.61 -2.84
N LEU A 30 5.62 -0.54 -3.96
CA LEU A 30 5.50 -1.65 -4.92
C LEU A 30 6.83 -1.99 -5.60
N ILE A 31 7.60 -0.97 -6.03
CA ILE A 31 8.90 -1.15 -6.69
C ILE A 31 9.90 -1.79 -5.73
N GLU A 32 10.06 -1.25 -4.53
CA GLU A 32 11.03 -1.76 -3.53
C GLU A 32 10.71 -3.18 -3.06
N GLY A 33 9.45 -3.60 -3.12
CA GLY A 33 9.03 -4.96 -2.75
C GLY A 33 9.07 -5.96 -3.90
N SER A 34 9.26 -5.51 -5.15
CA SER A 34 8.95 -6.32 -6.33
C SER A 34 9.80 -7.59 -6.51
N ASP A 35 11.00 -7.62 -5.92
CA ASP A 35 11.90 -8.77 -5.97
C ASP A 35 11.64 -9.81 -4.88
N LEU A 36 10.81 -9.49 -3.87
CA LEU A 36 10.50 -10.41 -2.78
C LEU A 36 9.58 -11.56 -3.25
N PRO A 37 9.59 -12.74 -2.60
CA PRO A 37 8.55 -13.75 -2.78
C PRO A 37 7.15 -13.16 -2.60
N THR A 38 6.17 -13.60 -3.40
CA THR A 38 4.83 -12.99 -3.45
C THR A 38 4.16 -12.88 -2.08
N GLU A 39 4.22 -13.93 -1.25
CA GLU A 39 3.70 -13.89 0.14
C GLU A 39 4.35 -12.77 0.97
N LYS A 40 5.67 -12.59 0.85
CA LYS A 40 6.38 -11.51 1.57
C LYS A 40 6.01 -10.13 1.05
N GLN A 41 5.60 -10.00 -0.21
CA GLN A 41 5.12 -8.73 -0.75
C GLN A 41 3.78 -8.35 -0.15
N GLU A 42 2.85 -9.30 -0.09
CA GLU A 42 1.54 -9.11 0.52
C GLU A 42 1.68 -8.64 1.97
N THR A 43 2.41 -9.40 2.80
CA THR A 43 2.64 -9.03 4.21
C THR A 43 3.32 -7.67 4.34
N ARG A 44 4.26 -7.33 3.44
CA ARG A 44 4.95 -6.04 3.47
C ARG A 44 4.00 -4.88 3.12
N ILE A 45 3.18 -5.04 2.09
CA ILE A 45 2.22 -4.02 1.64
C ILE A 45 1.17 -3.79 2.74
N GLU A 46 0.62 -4.86 3.31
CA GLU A 46 -0.34 -4.79 4.41
C GLU A 46 0.27 -4.10 5.63
N LYS A 47 1.48 -4.49 6.04
CA LYS A 47 2.18 -3.86 7.16
C LYS A 47 2.37 -2.36 6.94
N ILE A 48 2.84 -1.95 5.75
CA ILE A 48 3.04 -0.53 5.43
C ILE A 48 1.72 0.24 5.48
N PHE A 49 0.63 -0.36 5.02
CA PHE A 49 -0.70 0.23 5.09
C PHE A 49 -1.15 0.44 6.54
N MET A 50 -1.05 -0.61 7.37
CA MET A 50 -1.45 -0.55 8.78
C MET A 50 -0.58 0.42 9.57
N ASP A 51 0.74 0.38 9.35
CA ASP A 51 1.71 1.29 9.98
C ASP A 51 1.46 2.75 9.58
N TRP A 52 0.97 3.01 8.36
CA TRP A 52 0.59 4.35 7.95
C TRP A 52 -0.74 4.78 8.56
N LYS A 53 -1.78 3.94 8.41
CA LYS A 53 -3.15 4.22 8.85
C LYS A 53 -3.21 4.45 10.36
N GLN A 54 -2.49 3.64 11.14
CA GLN A 54 -2.55 3.67 12.61
C GLN A 54 -4.02 3.66 13.06
N ASN A 55 -4.39 4.58 13.95
CA ASN A 55 -5.75 4.75 14.45
C ASN A 55 -6.65 5.61 13.54
N GLN A 56 -6.18 6.03 12.35
CA GLN A 56 -7.04 6.72 11.41
C GLN A 56 -8.09 5.74 10.85
N PRO A 57 -9.35 6.18 10.69
CA PRO A 57 -10.37 5.38 10.05
C PRO A 57 -9.96 5.10 8.59
N GLN A 58 -10.35 3.93 8.11
CA GLN A 58 -10.26 3.65 6.68
C GLN A 58 -11.35 4.44 5.97
N ILE A 59 -10.98 5.14 4.90
CA ILE A 59 -11.88 6.09 4.22
C ILE A 59 -12.53 5.52 2.96
N ASP A 60 -11.97 4.44 2.41
CA ASP A 60 -12.39 3.84 1.16
C ASP A 60 -11.96 2.36 1.09
N ASP A 61 -12.46 1.63 0.11
CA ASP A 61 -12.10 0.24 -0.16
C ASP A 61 -10.68 0.14 -0.75
N VAL A 62 -9.87 -0.76 -0.18
CA VAL A 62 -8.47 -0.96 -0.58
C VAL A 62 -8.32 -2.32 -1.25
N ILE A 63 -8.00 -2.30 -2.54
CA ILE A 63 -7.66 -3.50 -3.31
C ILE A 63 -6.26 -3.33 -3.88
N VAL A 64 -5.40 -4.33 -3.67
CA VAL A 64 -4.09 -4.45 -4.29
C VAL A 64 -3.89 -5.88 -4.75
N MET A 65 -3.66 -6.08 -6.05
CA MET A 65 -3.43 -7.38 -6.67
C MET A 65 -2.08 -7.36 -7.38
N GLY A 66 -1.23 -8.35 -7.08
CA GLY A 66 0.07 -8.55 -7.72
C GLY A 66 0.10 -9.85 -8.52
N ILE A 67 0.58 -9.79 -9.75
CA ILE A 67 0.79 -10.96 -10.62
C ILE A 67 2.28 -11.03 -10.97
N ARG A 68 2.90 -12.16 -10.59
CA ARG A 68 4.27 -12.50 -11.01
C ARG A 68 4.20 -13.31 -12.31
N VAL A 69 4.95 -12.85 -13.31
CA VAL A 69 5.10 -13.49 -14.63
C VAL A 69 6.46 -14.17 -14.66
#